data_AF-A0A7S0FTU4-F1
#
_entry.id   AF-A0A7S0FTU4-F1
#
_cell.length_a   1.000
_cell.length_b   1.000
_cell.length_c   1.000
_cell.angle_alpha   90.00
_cell.angle_beta   90.00
_cell.angle_gamma   90.00
#
_symmetry.space_group_name_H-M   'P 1'
#
loop_
_entity.id
_entity.type
_entity.pdbx_description
1 polymer ?
#
loop_
_entity_poly.entity_id
_entity_poly.type
_entity_poly.pdbx_seq_one_letter_code
_entity_poly.pdbx_strand_id
1 'polypeptide(L)'
;RNAKLPSANGHFSAAALAKVFNTLMVGDANTPPLLESKTIDAARSPQASASSAKPSSSSPMLDNQMASFGLGFQIHEIRSKDDGSIMRSLGHAGLGGSILLCIPELGLSIAFTTNTLSPRSVARDGLIEAVLDEFGLIAPKSLID
;
A
#
# COMPACT_ATOMS: atom_id res chain seq x y z
N ARG A 1 -6.64 -25.22 -7.83
CA ARG A 1 -6.66 -23.95 -7.06
C ARG A 1 -7.70 -24.08 -5.95
N ASN A 2 -7.30 -24.52 -4.74
CA ASN A 2 -8.21 -24.95 -3.66
C ASN A 2 -7.98 -24.18 -2.33
N ALA A 3 -7.17 -23.13 -2.36
CA ALA A 3 -6.88 -22.34 -1.17
C ALA A 3 -8.04 -21.38 -0.89
N LYS A 4 -8.79 -21.64 0.18
CA LYS A 4 -9.81 -20.74 0.73
C LYS A 4 -9.15 -19.74 1.68
N LEU A 5 -8.29 -18.89 1.15
CA LEU A 5 -7.73 -17.79 1.95
C LEU A 5 -8.81 -16.72 2.10
N PRO A 6 -9.20 -16.35 3.33
CA PRO A 6 -10.15 -15.27 3.53
C PRO A 6 -9.53 -13.95 3.09
N SER A 7 -10.32 -13.08 2.45
CA SER A 7 -9.89 -11.72 2.06
C SER A 7 -9.76 -10.76 3.25
N ALA A 8 -10.19 -11.19 4.44
CA ALA A 8 -10.22 -10.41 5.68
C ALA A 8 -9.92 -11.33 6.88
N ASN A 9 -9.86 -10.75 8.09
CA ASN A 9 -9.58 -11.43 9.36
C ASN A 9 -8.15 -11.98 9.50
N GLY A 10 -7.16 -11.39 8.82
CA GLY A 10 -5.76 -11.64 9.14
C GLY A 10 -5.37 -10.96 10.45
N HIS A 11 -4.68 -11.67 11.35
CA HIS A 11 -4.18 -11.13 12.62
C HIS A 11 -2.66 -11.01 12.56
N PHE A 12 -2.16 -9.78 12.54
CA PHE A 12 -0.74 -9.51 12.40
C PHE A 12 -0.32 -8.32 13.28
N SER A 13 0.96 -8.27 13.62
CA SER A 13 1.57 -7.04 14.13
C SER A 13 2.12 -6.20 12.97
N ALA A 14 2.21 -4.88 13.17
CA ALA A 14 2.86 -3.98 12.20
C ALA A 14 4.26 -4.46 11.83
N ALA A 15 5.09 -4.82 12.83
CA ALA A 15 6.45 -5.31 12.59
C ALA A 15 6.50 -6.57 11.72
N ALA A 16 5.57 -7.53 11.93
CA ALA A 16 5.52 -8.74 11.12
C ALA A 16 5.12 -8.43 9.67
N LEU A 17 4.12 -7.57 9.46
CA LEU A 17 3.69 -7.16 8.12
C LEU A 17 4.81 -6.45 7.35
N ALA A 18 5.45 -5.45 7.98
CA ALA A 18 6.56 -4.72 7.39
C ALA A 18 7.71 -5.67 7.03
N LYS A 19 8.06 -6.60 7.91
CA LYS A 19 9.11 -7.60 7.65
C LYS A 19 8.76 -8.51 6.48
N VAL A 20 7.54 -9.05 6.43
CA VAL A 20 7.10 -9.92 5.33
C VAL A 20 7.17 -9.16 4.01
N PHE A 21 6.65 -7.94 3.91
CA PHE A 21 6.69 -7.17 2.67
C PHE A 21 8.12 -6.78 2.28
N ASN A 22 8.95 -6.43 3.25
CA ASN A 22 10.36 -6.18 2.99
C ASN A 22 11.05 -7.42 2.43
N THR A 23 10.87 -8.60 3.01
CA THR A 23 11.42 -9.86 2.49
C THR A 23 10.86 -10.22 1.11
N LEU A 24 9.59 -9.92 0.83
CA LEU A 24 8.97 -10.21 -0.47
C LEU A 24 9.52 -9.32 -1.59
N MET A 25 9.69 -8.02 -1.32
CA MET A 25 9.86 -7.01 -2.37
C MET A 25 11.21 -6.30 -2.38
N VAL A 26 11.92 -6.28 -1.25
CA VAL A 26 13.19 -5.53 -1.09
C VAL A 26 14.35 -6.49 -0.81
N GLY A 27 14.17 -7.40 0.15
CA GLY A 27 15.25 -8.20 0.71
C GLY A 27 16.09 -7.44 1.75
N ASP A 28 17.21 -8.04 2.12
CA ASP A 28 18.28 -7.48 2.95
C ASP A 28 19.64 -7.99 2.46
N ALA A 29 20.72 -7.63 3.16
CA ALA A 29 22.09 -8.01 2.77
C ALA A 29 22.33 -9.53 2.67
N ASN A 30 21.55 -10.35 3.38
CA ASN A 30 21.71 -11.80 3.41
C ASN A 30 20.58 -12.53 2.65
N THR A 31 19.43 -11.87 2.48
CA THR A 31 18.21 -12.46 1.93
C THR A 31 17.72 -11.62 0.76
N PRO A 32 17.90 -12.04 -0.49
CA PRO A 32 17.33 -11.31 -1.62
C PRO A 32 15.79 -11.32 -1.56
N PRO A 33 15.11 -10.40 -2.28
CA PRO A 33 13.65 -10.38 -2.33
C PRO A 33 13.11 -11.71 -2.88
N LEU A 34 12.04 -12.21 -2.28
CA LEU A 34 11.42 -13.46 -2.72
C LEU A 34 10.75 -13.32 -4.09
N LEU A 35 10.29 -12.11 -4.45
CA LEU A 35 9.72 -11.81 -5.76
C LEU A 35 10.77 -11.17 -6.66
N GLU A 36 10.81 -11.62 -7.91
CA GLU A 36 11.64 -10.97 -8.95
C GLU A 36 11.13 -9.55 -9.23
N SER A 37 12.04 -8.63 -9.61
CA SER A 37 11.68 -7.25 -9.98
C SER A 37 10.55 -7.17 -11.01
N LYS A 38 10.58 -8.03 -12.04
CA LYS A 38 9.54 -8.07 -13.07
C LYS A 38 8.15 -8.41 -12.49
N THR A 39 8.10 -9.24 -11.45
CA THR A 39 6.88 -9.63 -10.76
C THR A 39 6.36 -8.49 -9.89
N ILE A 40 7.26 -7.77 -9.23
CA ILE A 40 6.94 -6.57 -8.44
C ILE A 40 6.38 -5.48 -9.36
N ASP A 41 7.02 -5.24 -10.50
CA ASP A 41 6.58 -4.26 -11.51
C ASP A 41 5.22 -4.63 -12.11
N ALA A 42 5.00 -5.90 -12.43
CA ALA A 42 3.69 -6.38 -12.86
C ALA A 42 2.63 -6.22 -11.76
N ALA A 43 2.97 -6.48 -10.50
CA ALA A 43 2.05 -6.38 -9.37
C ALA A 43 1.59 -4.95 -9.10
N ARG A 44 2.44 -3.95 -9.37
CA ARG A 44 2.14 -2.50 -9.21
C ARG A 44 1.78 -1.78 -10.52
N SER A 45 1.60 -2.53 -11.60
CA SER A 45 1.07 -1.98 -12.85
C SER A 45 -0.46 -1.93 -12.75
N PRO A 46 -1.10 -0.75 -12.89
CA PRO A 46 -2.54 -0.63 -12.83
C PRO A 46 -3.25 -1.59 -13.79
N GLN A 47 -4.12 -2.46 -13.27
CA GLN A 47 -4.84 -3.46 -14.08
C GLN A 47 -6.26 -3.03 -14.45
N ALA A 48 -6.79 -2.01 -13.78
CA ALA A 48 -8.07 -1.38 -14.10
C ALA A 48 -7.89 0.14 -14.14
N SER A 49 -8.14 0.75 -15.30
CA SER A 49 -8.33 2.19 -15.38
C SER A 49 -9.68 2.51 -14.74
N ALA A 50 -9.73 3.44 -13.79
CA ALA A 50 -10.97 3.95 -13.19
C ALA A 50 -11.95 4.59 -14.20
N SER A 51 -11.69 4.49 -15.51
CA SER A 51 -12.40 5.19 -16.59
C SER A 51 -13.49 4.41 -17.31
N SER A 52 -13.90 3.21 -16.88
CA SER A 52 -14.94 2.43 -17.59
C SER A 52 -16.23 2.20 -16.82
N ALA A 53 -16.27 2.49 -15.53
CA ALA A 53 -17.50 2.43 -14.74
C ALA A 53 -17.78 3.83 -14.20
N LYS A 54 -18.75 4.53 -14.81
CA LYS A 54 -19.43 5.62 -14.08
C LYS A 54 -19.84 5.04 -12.73
N PRO A 55 -19.56 5.69 -11.59
CA PRO A 55 -20.06 5.23 -10.32
C PRO A 55 -21.59 5.23 -10.43
N SER A 56 -22.20 4.06 -10.51
CA SER A 56 -23.61 3.96 -10.19
C SER A 56 -23.68 4.37 -8.72
N SER A 57 -24.63 5.23 -8.37
CA SER A 57 -24.82 5.80 -7.04
C SER A 57 -25.21 4.75 -5.97
N SER A 58 -24.94 3.47 -6.23
CA SER A 58 -25.37 2.31 -5.46
C SER A 58 -24.36 1.16 -5.47
N SER A 59 -23.12 1.36 -5.91
CA SER A 59 -22.06 0.36 -5.72
C SER A 59 -21.40 0.59 -4.36
N PRO A 60 -21.64 -0.27 -3.34
CA PRO A 60 -21.01 -0.15 -2.03
C PRO A 60 -19.58 -0.71 -2.09
N MET A 61 -18.78 -0.31 -3.08
CA MET A 61 -17.35 -0.57 -3.02
C MET A 61 -16.77 0.42 -2.00
N LEU A 62 -16.27 -0.11 -0.89
CA LEU A 62 -15.61 0.62 0.19
C LEU A 62 -14.26 1.25 -0.22
N ASP A 63 -13.92 1.20 -1.51
CA ASP A 63 -12.63 1.65 -2.01
C ASP A 63 -12.63 3.18 -2.15
N ASN A 64 -11.58 3.80 -1.62
CA ASN A 64 -11.28 5.19 -1.88
C ASN A 64 -11.34 5.43 -3.39
N GLN A 65 -12.17 6.36 -3.87
CA GLN A 65 -12.34 6.64 -5.31
C GLN A 65 -11.03 7.00 -6.01
N MET A 66 -10.00 7.37 -5.24
CA MET A 66 -8.66 7.70 -5.71
C MET A 66 -7.66 6.52 -5.70
N ALA A 67 -8.08 5.32 -5.26
CA ALA A 67 -7.20 4.15 -5.19
C ALA A 67 -7.06 3.48 -6.57
N SER A 68 -5.82 3.27 -7.01
CA SER A 68 -5.51 2.41 -8.15
C SER A 68 -5.21 1.00 -7.66
N PHE A 69 -5.47 -0.01 -8.48
CA PHE A 69 -5.22 -1.42 -8.13
C PHE A 69 -4.40 -2.14 -9.20
N GLY A 70 -3.46 -2.96 -8.72
CA GLY A 70 -2.66 -3.86 -9.53
C GLY A 70 -3.09 -5.31 -9.34
N LEU A 71 -2.14 -6.24 -9.34
CA LEU A 71 -2.41 -7.67 -9.13
C LEU A 71 -2.58 -7.99 -7.63
N GLY A 72 -3.73 -7.60 -7.07
CA GLY A 72 -4.08 -7.87 -5.67
C GLY A 72 -3.52 -6.87 -4.66
N PHE A 73 -2.94 -5.76 -5.12
CA PHE A 73 -2.41 -4.67 -4.29
C PHE A 73 -3.12 -3.37 -4.61
N GLN A 74 -3.35 -2.58 -3.56
CA GLN A 74 -3.65 -1.17 -3.68
C GLN A 74 -2.35 -0.42 -4.03
N ILE A 75 -2.43 0.47 -5.01
CA ILE A 75 -1.32 1.26 -5.54
C ILE A 75 -1.54 2.72 -5.18
N HIS A 76 -0.52 3.33 -4.59
CA HIS A 76 -0.46 4.77 -4.36
C HIS A 76 0.72 5.35 -5.14
N GLU A 77 0.44 6.41 -5.90
CA GLU A 77 1.49 7.19 -6.57
C GLU A 77 2.06 8.20 -5.56
N ILE A 78 3.36 8.10 -5.32
CA ILE A 78 4.08 8.90 -4.34
C ILE A 78 5.05 9.78 -5.10
N ARG A 79 4.98 11.09 -4.85
CA ARG A 79 5.75 12.10 -5.60
C ARG A 79 6.96 12.56 -4.80
N SER A 80 8.11 12.60 -5.46
CA SER A 80 9.32 13.22 -4.93
C SER A 80 9.19 14.75 -4.88
N LYS A 81 9.67 15.36 -3.79
CA LYS A 81 9.72 16.82 -3.62
C LYS A 81 10.84 17.46 -4.44
N ASP A 82 11.92 16.72 -4.67
CA ASP A 82 13.14 17.25 -5.29
C ASP A 82 13.00 17.41 -6.80
N ASP A 83 12.52 16.37 -7.49
CA ASP A 83 12.48 16.28 -8.95
C ASP A 83 11.07 16.05 -9.51
N GLY A 84 10.08 15.80 -8.64
CA GLY A 84 8.72 15.50 -9.06
C GLY A 84 8.55 14.12 -9.71
N SER A 85 9.55 13.24 -9.62
CA SER A 85 9.44 11.84 -10.04
C SER A 85 8.32 11.12 -9.26
N ILE A 86 7.76 10.10 -9.88
CA ILE A 86 6.62 9.35 -9.32
C ILE A 86 7.07 7.90 -9.10
N MET A 87 6.93 7.45 -7.86
CA MET A 87 7.09 6.07 -7.47
C MET A 87 5.72 5.46 -7.17
N ARG A 88 5.62 4.13 -7.31
CA ARG A 88 4.38 3.41 -7.01
C ARG A 88 4.60 2.43 -5.88
N SER A 89 3.82 2.61 -4.82
CA SER A 89 3.81 1.69 -3.70
C SER A 89 3.00 0.43 -3.99
N LEU A 90 3.28 -0.63 -3.24
CA LEU A 90 2.40 -1.80 -3.13
C LEU A 90 1.90 -1.92 -1.70
N GLY A 91 0.65 -2.33 -1.53
CA GLY A 91 0.10 -2.44 -0.18
C GLY A 91 -1.39 -2.71 -0.16
N HIS A 92 -1.98 -2.46 1.00
CA HIS A 92 -3.43 -2.45 1.16
C HIS A 92 -3.84 -1.70 2.43
N ALA A 93 -4.88 -0.87 2.34
CA ALA A 93 -5.57 -0.35 3.51
C ALA A 93 -6.64 -1.34 3.98
N GLY A 94 -6.76 -1.54 5.30
CA GLY A 94 -7.83 -2.31 5.92
C GLY A 94 -8.93 -1.38 6.45
N LEU A 95 -10.19 -1.84 6.40
CA LEU A 95 -11.34 -1.09 6.92
C LEU A 95 -11.14 -0.61 8.38
N GLY A 96 -10.38 -1.38 9.17
CA GLY A 96 -9.98 -1.07 10.54
C GLY A 96 -9.19 0.23 10.74
N GLY A 97 -8.64 0.81 9.68
CA GLY A 97 -7.66 1.90 9.73
C GLY A 97 -6.21 1.43 9.67
N SER A 98 -5.97 0.11 9.75
CA SER A 98 -4.65 -0.47 9.51
C SER A 98 -4.23 -0.28 8.05
N ILE A 99 -2.92 -0.15 7.81
CA ILE A 99 -2.37 -0.03 6.47
C ILE A 99 -1.00 -0.69 6.38
N LEU A 100 -0.70 -1.19 5.19
CA LEU A 100 0.60 -1.69 4.81
C LEU A 100 0.98 -1.09 3.46
N LEU A 101 2.21 -0.60 3.35
CA LEU A 101 2.78 0.05 2.19
C LEU A 101 4.23 -0.42 2.03
N CYS A 102 4.67 -0.67 0.80
CA CYS A 102 6.05 -0.90 0.44
C CYS A 102 6.42 -0.04 -0.76
N ILE A 103 7.60 0.61 -0.70
CA ILE A 103 8.21 1.40 -1.76
C ILE A 103 9.57 0.75 -2.08
N PRO A 104 9.60 -0.19 -3.06
CA PRO A 104 10.80 -0.96 -3.35
C PRO A 104 12.02 -0.10 -3.70
N GLU A 105 11.81 1.01 -4.41
CA GLU A 105 12.85 1.97 -4.78
C GLU A 105 13.63 2.54 -3.58
N LEU A 106 12.96 2.66 -2.43
CA LEU A 106 13.56 3.16 -1.19
C LEU A 106 13.97 2.05 -0.23
N GLY A 107 13.69 0.79 -0.58
CA GLY A 107 13.82 -0.33 0.36
C GLY A 107 12.97 -0.15 1.62
N LEU A 108 11.81 0.51 1.49
CA LEU A 108 11.00 0.95 2.61
C LEU A 108 9.69 0.17 2.69
N SER A 109 9.39 -0.42 3.85
CA SER A 109 8.08 -1.00 4.15
C SER A 109 7.51 -0.38 5.44
N ILE A 110 6.31 0.16 5.35
CA ILE A 110 5.59 0.83 6.45
C ILE A 110 4.34 0.03 6.76
N ALA A 111 4.13 -0.29 8.04
CA ALA A 111 2.92 -0.91 8.51
C ALA A 111 2.39 -0.15 9.72
N PHE A 112 1.08 0.06 9.74
CA PHE A 112 0.36 0.63 10.87
C PHE A 112 -0.83 -0.27 11.17
N THR A 113 -0.98 -0.69 12.43
CA THR A 113 -2.07 -1.58 12.86
C THR A 113 -2.85 -0.93 13.98
N THR A 114 -4.18 -0.96 13.89
CA THR A 114 -5.07 -0.46 14.94
C THR A 114 -5.69 -1.61 15.73
N ASN A 115 -5.92 -1.40 17.02
CA ASN A 115 -6.72 -2.31 17.85
C ASN A 115 -8.20 -1.89 17.89
N THR A 116 -8.53 -0.73 17.32
CA THR A 116 -9.87 -0.16 17.30
C THR A 116 -10.19 0.29 15.89
N LEU A 117 -11.42 0.06 15.46
CA LEU A 117 -11.92 0.50 14.16
C LEU A 117 -11.77 2.02 14.03
N SER A 118 -10.82 2.46 13.23
CA SER A 118 -10.47 3.86 13.00
C SER A 118 -10.23 4.12 11.51
N PRO A 119 -11.27 4.06 10.65
CA PRO A 119 -11.11 4.19 9.20
C PRO A 119 -10.37 5.46 8.77
N ARG A 120 -10.60 6.56 9.51
CA ARG A 120 -9.77 7.78 9.49
C ARG A 120 -8.95 7.81 10.77
N SER A 121 -7.63 7.95 10.66
CA SER A 121 -6.73 7.88 11.80
C SER A 121 -5.66 8.95 11.67
N VAL A 122 -5.81 10.06 12.40
CA VAL A 122 -4.83 11.15 12.43
C VAL A 122 -3.43 10.66 12.81
N ALA A 123 -3.35 9.64 13.68
CA ALA A 123 -2.08 9.03 14.07
C ALA A 123 -1.42 8.27 12.91
N ARG A 124 -2.20 7.53 12.11
CA ARG A 124 -1.72 6.87 10.89
C ARG A 124 -1.21 7.91 9.89
N ASP A 125 -2.03 8.93 9.65
CA ASP A 125 -1.75 9.96 8.63
C ASP A 125 -0.48 10.73 8.98
N GLY A 126 -0.38 11.21 10.22
CA GLY A 126 0.82 11.92 10.70
C GLY A 126 2.07 11.04 10.73
N LEU A 127 1.96 9.75 11.03
CA LEU A 127 3.10 8.83 10.97
C LEU A 127 3.59 8.65 9.53
N ILE A 128 2.67 8.48 8.58
CA ILE A 128 3.04 8.24 7.18
C ILE A 128 3.58 9.51 6.54
N GLU A 129 3.00 10.67 6.85
CA GLU A 129 3.55 11.97 6.45
C GLU A 129 4.97 12.14 6.99
N ALA A 130 5.19 11.93 8.29
CA ALA A 130 6.51 12.08 8.90
C ALA A 130 7.55 11.14 8.29
N VAL A 131 7.19 9.87 8.05
CA VAL A 131 8.11 8.92 7.42
C VAL A 131 8.41 9.31 5.98
N LEU A 132 7.40 9.64 5.18
CA LEU A 132 7.62 10.00 3.77
C LEU A 132 8.37 11.32 3.62
N ASP A 133 8.14 12.28 4.50
CA ASP A 133 8.85 13.57 4.54
C ASP A 133 10.37 13.38 4.73
N GLU A 134 10.78 12.44 5.59
CA GLU A 134 12.20 12.10 5.81
C GLU A 134 12.90 11.61 4.53
N PHE A 135 12.15 11.02 3.58
CA PHE A 135 12.66 10.61 2.27
C PHE A 135 12.42 11.65 1.16
N GLY A 136 12.01 12.88 1.52
CA GLY A 136 11.71 13.93 0.55
C GLY A 136 10.46 13.62 -0.29
N LEU A 137 9.49 12.87 0.24
CA LEU A 137 8.30 12.43 -0.49
C LEU A 137 7.03 13.12 0.01
N ILE A 138 6.07 13.30 -0.90
CA ILE A 138 4.73 13.82 -0.60
C ILE A 138 3.80 12.65 -0.31
N ALA A 139 3.19 12.64 0.87
CA ALA A 139 2.21 11.62 1.24
C ALA A 139 1.00 11.64 0.26
N PRO A 140 0.59 10.49 -0.27
CA PRO A 140 -0.47 10.43 -1.28
C PRO A 140 -1.84 10.66 -0.63
N LYS A 141 -2.64 11.57 -1.21
CA LYS A 141 -4.02 11.82 -0.78
C LYS A 141 -4.90 10.58 -0.75
N SER A 142 -4.67 9.64 -1.66
CA SER A 142 -5.39 8.36 -1.68
C SER A 142 -5.18 7.49 -0.42
N LEU A 143 -4.26 7.89 0.47
CA LEU A 143 -3.93 7.22 1.71
C LEU A 143 -4.38 8.00 2.96
N ILE A 144 -4.32 9.34 2.90
CA ILE A 144 -4.53 10.22 4.06
C ILE A 144 -5.87 11.00 4.05
N ASP A 145 -6.60 11.05 2.92
CA ASP A 145 -7.94 11.70 2.82
C ASP A 145 -9.11 10.70 2.97
#